data_AF-A0A8C4SR79-F1
#
_entry.id   AF-A0A8C4SR79-F1
#
_cell.length_a   1.000
_cell.length_b   1.000
_cell.length_c   1.000
_cell.angle_alpha   90.00
_cell.angle_beta   90.00
_cell.angle_gamma   90.00
#
_symmetry.space_group_name_H-M   'P 1'
#
loop_
_entity.id
_entity.type
_entity.pdbx_description
1 polymer ?
#
loop_
_entity_poly.entity_id
_entity_poly.type
_entity_poly.pdbx_seq_one_letter_code
_entity_poly.pdbx_strand_id
1 'polypeptide(L)'
;MYSLLPVGVFCCCVLLSLNGEVTGNPNDVPLATDIVWSSINFKTILEWKPKPTNYTYTVEVYGKKSNALKSKYCIRTTKTECDLTSVMTNMSDTYTAHVSSVPNQQSEDPEEARYALSPKITPYRDTQIGQPKFSIEINEQKDWIKLLIEDPVSGVRKANGSFMTIREIFRDDFKYRVFYRRASSTGKKEAYTQSNEYKLKIDRGESYCFTVQAIIPSRDVSSQFGQESEMQCSPMETNFLNEYGIGAKLLVCAAVVIVIVAVIITAVVCKKKNDGKKSSNSEGLALNKV
;
A
#
# COMPACT_ATOMS: atom_id res chain seq x y z
N MET A 1 59.20 31.04 69.40
CA MET A 1 58.60 32.09 70.23
C MET A 1 58.13 33.18 69.27
N TYR A 2 56.81 33.42 69.22
CA TYR A 2 56.07 34.44 68.44
C TYR A 2 56.15 34.37 66.89
N SER A 3 55.13 34.62 66.07
CA SER A 3 53.66 34.46 66.07
C SER A 3 53.14 35.28 64.88
N LEU A 4 52.27 34.70 64.02
CA LEU A 4 51.08 35.32 63.38
C LEU A 4 51.34 36.49 62.37
N LEU A 5 50.74 36.65 61.19
CA LEU A 5 49.46 36.26 60.55
C LEU A 5 49.55 36.53 59.01
N PRO A 6 48.53 36.15 58.20
CA PRO A 6 48.63 35.93 56.75
C PRO A 6 48.21 37.14 55.90
N VAL A 7 48.77 37.25 54.70
CA VAL A 7 48.26 38.16 53.65
C VAL A 7 47.44 37.33 52.67
N GLY A 8 46.13 37.58 52.68
CA GLY A 8 45.19 36.99 51.74
C GLY A 8 45.51 37.42 50.31
N VAL A 9 45.63 36.46 49.41
CA VAL A 9 45.72 36.70 47.96
C VAL A 9 44.31 36.54 47.39
N PHE A 10 43.72 37.68 47.06
CA PHE A 10 42.52 37.82 46.24
C PHE A 10 42.85 37.30 44.83
N CYS A 11 42.44 36.08 44.50
CA CYS A 11 42.54 35.54 43.14
C CYS A 11 41.30 36.00 42.35
N CYS A 12 41.40 37.17 41.73
CA CYS A 12 40.37 37.72 40.85
C CYS A 12 40.83 37.64 39.39
N CYS A 13 40.03 36.95 38.58
CA CYS A 13 39.92 37.05 37.12
C CYS A 13 41.15 36.69 36.25
N VAL A 14 41.03 35.67 35.41
CA VAL A 14 40.56 35.81 34.01
C VAL A 14 39.99 34.46 33.56
N LEU A 15 38.66 34.34 33.44
CA LEU A 15 38.05 33.31 32.61
C LEU A 15 38.27 33.74 31.16
N LEU A 16 39.24 33.13 30.49
CA LEU A 16 39.37 33.20 29.05
C LEU A 16 38.18 32.45 28.45
N SER A 17 37.10 33.18 28.16
CA SER A 17 36.06 32.72 27.26
C SER A 17 36.69 32.55 25.87
N LEU A 18 37.07 31.32 25.54
CA LEU A 18 37.39 30.92 24.16
C LEU A 18 36.08 30.97 23.36
N ASN A 19 35.69 32.18 22.93
CA ASN A 19 34.84 32.34 21.76
C ASN A 19 35.71 32.05 20.53
N GLY A 20 35.99 30.76 20.31
CA GLY A 20 36.51 30.28 19.05
C GLY A 20 35.40 30.41 18.02
N GLU A 21 35.41 31.52 17.29
CA GLU A 21 34.66 31.65 16.05
C GLU A 21 35.28 30.64 15.07
N VAL A 22 34.65 29.47 14.93
CA VAL A 22 35.02 28.49 13.92
C VAL A 22 34.65 29.11 12.58
N THR A 23 35.62 29.78 11.96
CA THR A 23 35.57 30.22 10.57
C THR A 23 35.68 28.97 9.70
N GLY A 24 34.56 28.27 9.52
CA GLY A 24 34.44 27.20 8.54
C GLY A 24 34.78 27.77 7.16
N ASN A 25 35.71 27.14 6.45
CA ASN A 25 36.04 27.51 5.08
C ASN A 25 34.75 27.45 4.24
N PRO A 26 34.35 28.54 3.54
CA PRO A 26 33.12 28.56 2.74
C PRO A 26 33.09 27.50 1.60
N ASN A 27 34.23 26.87 1.33
CA ASN A 27 34.37 25.76 0.38
C ASN A 27 34.19 24.36 1.00
N ASP A 28 34.08 24.24 2.34
CA ASP A 28 33.95 22.94 3.00
C ASP A 28 32.48 22.57 3.16
N VAL A 29 31.88 22.15 2.04
CA VAL A 29 30.51 21.64 1.99
C VAL A 29 30.47 20.18 2.44
N PRO A 30 29.48 19.77 3.25
CA PRO A 30 29.41 18.41 3.74
C PRO A 30 29.19 17.42 2.58
N LEU A 31 29.83 16.25 2.67
CA LEU A 31 29.57 15.14 1.75
C LEU A 31 28.17 14.58 1.97
N ALA A 32 27.57 14.08 0.89
CA ALA A 32 26.35 13.29 0.99
C ALA A 32 26.61 12.01 1.81
N THR A 33 25.64 11.63 2.62
CA THR A 33 25.65 10.46 3.51
C THR A 33 24.32 9.73 3.42
N ASP A 34 24.22 8.53 4.00
CA ASP A 34 23.02 7.69 3.98
C ASP A 34 22.46 7.51 2.56
N ILE A 35 23.36 7.31 1.58
CA ILE A 35 22.98 7.18 0.17
C ILE A 35 22.32 5.82 -0.04
N VAL A 36 21.05 5.83 -0.44
CA VAL A 36 20.25 4.61 -0.62
C VAL A 36 19.49 4.63 -1.93
N TRP A 37 19.31 3.44 -2.50
CA TRP A 37 18.48 3.24 -3.68
C TRP A 37 17.08 2.80 -3.25
N SER A 38 16.06 3.50 -3.73
CA SER A 38 14.66 3.08 -3.69
C SER A 38 14.25 2.66 -5.09
N SER A 39 13.98 1.36 -5.30
CA SER A 39 13.59 0.84 -6.61
C SER A 39 12.41 -0.11 -6.50
N ILE A 40 11.26 0.29 -7.04
CA ILE A 40 10.04 -0.53 -7.10
C ILE A 40 9.53 -0.54 -8.53
N ASN A 41 9.28 -1.73 -9.09
CA ASN A 41 8.84 -1.92 -10.47
C ASN A 41 9.70 -1.12 -11.46
N PHE A 42 11.03 -1.12 -11.27
CA PHE A 42 12.00 -0.36 -12.07
C PHE A 42 11.91 1.17 -11.99
N LYS A 43 10.95 1.75 -11.25
CA LYS A 43 11.03 3.16 -10.85
C LYS A 43 12.16 3.28 -9.84
N THR A 44 13.25 3.97 -10.19
CA THR A 44 14.47 3.98 -9.39
C THR A 44 14.86 5.40 -9.00
N ILE A 45 14.89 5.66 -7.70
CA ILE A 45 15.20 6.94 -7.08
C ILE A 45 16.40 6.75 -6.16
N LEU A 46 17.39 7.64 -6.29
CA LEU A 46 18.51 7.73 -5.37
C LEU A 46 18.17 8.76 -4.30
N GLU A 47 18.34 8.42 -3.02
CA GLU A 47 18.09 9.30 -1.89
C GLU A 47 19.36 9.44 -1.05
N TRP A 48 19.53 10.59 -0.39
CA TRP A 48 20.70 10.87 0.45
C TRP A 48 20.41 11.92 1.52
N LYS A 49 21.40 12.21 2.36
CA LYS A 49 21.37 13.26 3.39
C LYS A 49 22.68 14.07 3.36
N PRO A 50 22.75 15.24 4.02
CA PRO A 50 21.65 16.00 4.63
C PRO A 50 20.96 16.95 3.63
N LYS A 51 19.87 17.59 4.08
CA LYS A 51 19.22 18.64 3.29
C LYS A 51 20.16 19.85 3.15
N PRO A 52 20.37 20.38 1.93
CA PRO A 52 21.35 21.42 1.72
C PRO A 52 20.82 22.80 2.14
N THR A 53 21.71 23.67 2.64
CA THR A 53 21.39 25.04 3.11
C THR A 53 22.12 26.12 2.29
N ASN A 54 23.43 25.99 2.08
CA ASN A 54 24.28 26.93 1.34
C ASN A 54 25.05 26.29 0.17
N TYR A 55 24.63 25.10 -0.23
CA TYR A 55 25.20 24.31 -1.32
C TYR A 55 24.08 23.58 -2.06
N THR A 56 24.42 22.83 -3.10
CA THR A 56 23.52 21.98 -3.88
C THR A 56 24.17 20.64 -4.17
N TYR A 57 23.41 19.70 -4.71
CA TYR A 57 23.92 18.41 -5.14
C TYR A 57 23.90 18.28 -6.67
N THR A 58 24.86 17.52 -7.20
CA THR A 58 24.86 17.03 -8.58
C THR A 58 25.15 15.54 -8.55
N VAL A 59 24.38 14.76 -9.33
CA VAL A 59 24.50 13.30 -9.37
C VAL A 59 25.12 12.86 -10.69
N GLU A 60 26.13 12.01 -10.64
CA GLU A 60 26.66 11.33 -11.81
C GLU A 60 26.40 9.83 -11.69
N VAL A 61 25.83 9.23 -12.73
CA VAL A 61 25.55 7.78 -12.76
C VAL A 61 26.60 7.10 -13.61
N TYR A 62 27.00 5.90 -13.18
CA TYR A 62 27.98 5.04 -13.83
C TYR A 62 27.41 3.63 -13.96
N GLY A 63 27.38 3.08 -15.18
CA GLY A 63 27.05 1.68 -15.46
C GLY A 63 28.30 0.91 -15.89
N LYS A 64 28.41 -0.39 -15.56
CA LYS A 64 29.56 -1.21 -15.99
C LYS A 64 29.54 -1.55 -17.48
N LYS A 65 28.34 -1.77 -18.05
CA LYS A 65 28.12 -2.21 -19.43
C LYS A 65 27.54 -1.10 -20.30
N SER A 66 26.89 -0.12 -19.69
CA SER A 66 26.27 1.01 -20.38
C SER A 66 27.30 2.12 -20.57
N ASN A 67 27.31 2.79 -21.73
CA ASN A 67 28.09 4.01 -21.99
C ASN A 67 27.67 5.21 -21.11
N ALA A 68 26.95 4.98 -20.01
CA ALA A 68 26.59 5.95 -18.99
C ALA A 68 27.81 6.36 -18.15
N LEU A 69 28.97 6.55 -18.78
CA LEU A 69 30.16 7.05 -18.11
C LEU A 69 30.01 8.57 -18.08
N LYS A 70 29.52 9.11 -16.96
CA LYS A 70 29.60 10.54 -16.57
C LYS A 70 28.50 11.48 -17.10
N SER A 71 27.28 10.99 -17.32
CA SER A 71 26.17 11.94 -17.47
C SER A 71 25.77 12.50 -16.10
N LYS A 72 25.71 13.83 -16.01
CA LYS A 72 25.23 14.55 -14.82
C LYS A 72 23.71 14.62 -14.84
N TYR A 73 23.09 14.36 -13.70
CA TYR A 73 21.66 14.36 -13.45
C TYR A 73 21.36 15.14 -12.17
N CYS A 74 20.13 15.64 -12.06
CA CYS A 74 19.69 16.43 -10.92
C CYS A 74 20.70 17.54 -10.56
N ILE A 75 21.16 18.26 -11.58
CA ILE A 75 22.27 19.22 -11.51
C ILE A 75 21.89 20.37 -10.59
N ARG A 76 22.78 20.68 -9.63
CA ARG A 76 22.61 21.75 -8.63
C ARG A 76 21.24 21.72 -7.95
N THR A 77 20.77 20.53 -7.58
CA THR A 77 19.50 20.33 -6.90
C THR A 77 19.60 20.65 -5.41
N THR A 78 18.54 21.23 -4.85
CA THR A 78 18.35 21.37 -3.39
C THR A 78 17.58 20.19 -2.79
N LYS A 79 17.09 19.28 -3.64
CA LYS A 79 16.46 18.04 -3.20
C LYS A 79 17.51 17.04 -2.73
N THR A 80 17.08 16.14 -1.87
CA THR A 80 17.86 15.01 -1.36
C THR A 80 17.46 13.70 -2.03
N GLU A 81 16.94 13.80 -3.25
CA GLU A 81 16.48 12.69 -4.08
C GLU A 81 16.78 13.00 -5.56
N CYS A 82 17.00 11.96 -6.36
CA CYS A 82 17.13 12.03 -7.81
C CYS A 82 16.45 10.84 -8.48
N ASP A 83 15.48 11.11 -9.34
CA ASP A 83 14.83 10.09 -10.16
C ASP A 83 15.72 9.72 -11.35
N LEU A 84 16.21 8.48 -11.33
CA LEU A 84 17.15 7.93 -12.31
C LEU A 84 16.50 6.82 -13.14
N THR A 85 15.17 6.73 -13.13
CA THR A 85 14.42 5.69 -13.86
C THR A 85 14.73 5.68 -15.36
N SER A 86 14.79 6.86 -15.99
CA SER A 86 15.00 6.98 -17.43
C SER A 86 16.42 6.67 -17.88
N VAL A 87 17.39 6.63 -16.95
CA VAL A 87 18.82 6.46 -17.27
C VAL A 87 19.26 5.00 -17.09
N MET A 88 18.56 4.24 -16.26
CA MET A 88 18.82 2.83 -16.00
C MET A 88 18.15 1.92 -17.04
N THR A 89 18.42 2.19 -18.32
CA THR A 89 17.78 1.50 -19.45
C THR A 89 18.27 0.06 -19.61
N ASN A 90 19.51 -0.24 -19.22
CA ASN A 90 20.05 -1.59 -19.22
C ASN A 90 19.83 -2.26 -17.85
N MET A 91 18.72 -2.98 -17.72
CA MET A 91 18.33 -3.63 -16.46
C MET A 91 19.35 -4.68 -15.96
N SER A 92 20.16 -5.24 -16.86
CA SER A 92 21.18 -6.26 -16.54
C SER A 92 22.57 -5.66 -16.23
N ASP A 93 22.67 -4.34 -16.21
CA ASP A 93 23.87 -3.62 -15.81
C ASP A 93 23.87 -3.35 -14.31
N THR A 94 25.07 -3.17 -13.75
CA THR A 94 25.25 -2.75 -12.37
C THR A 94 25.64 -1.28 -12.36
N TYR A 95 24.83 -0.46 -11.68
CA TYR A 95 25.00 0.97 -11.57
C TYR A 95 25.57 1.37 -10.21
N THR A 96 26.34 2.45 -10.21
CA THR A 96 26.74 3.25 -9.04
C THR A 96 26.49 4.72 -9.35
N ALA A 97 26.40 5.55 -8.31
CA ALA A 97 26.25 6.99 -8.46
C ALA A 97 27.25 7.74 -7.58
N HIS A 98 27.77 8.85 -8.10
CA HIS A 98 28.51 9.84 -7.35
C HIS A 98 27.56 10.98 -7.01
N VAL A 99 27.48 11.34 -5.73
CA VAL A 99 26.70 12.49 -5.26
C VAL A 99 27.70 13.54 -4.78
N SER A 100 27.83 14.61 -5.55
CA SER A 100 28.77 15.70 -5.30
C SER A 100 28.06 16.88 -4.67
N SER A 101 28.63 17.44 -3.61
CA SER A 101 28.18 18.69 -3.00
C SER A 101 28.87 19.87 -3.68
N VAL A 102 28.09 20.85 -4.13
CA VAL A 102 28.57 22.02 -4.88
C VAL A 102 28.17 23.31 -4.16
N PRO A 103 29.13 24.16 -3.71
CA PRO A 103 28.82 25.44 -3.09
C PRO A 103 28.01 26.36 -4.02
N ASN A 104 27.02 27.08 -3.49
CA ASN A 104 26.16 27.93 -4.30
C ASN A 104 26.88 29.09 -4.98
N GLN A 105 27.95 29.59 -4.35
CA GLN A 105 28.73 30.73 -4.84
C GLN A 105 29.66 30.37 -6.00
N GLN A 106 29.80 29.08 -6.33
CA GLN A 106 30.61 28.63 -7.45
C GLN A 106 29.75 28.59 -8.74
N SER A 107 30.21 29.30 -9.78
CA SER A 107 29.54 29.42 -11.07
C SER A 107 29.64 28.15 -11.92
N GLU A 108 30.68 27.35 -11.72
CA GLU A 108 30.92 26.09 -12.42
C GLU A 108 31.15 24.96 -11.40
N ASP A 109 30.72 23.74 -11.75
CA ASP A 109 31.03 22.58 -10.95
C ASP A 109 32.56 22.32 -11.03
N PRO A 110 33.26 22.19 -9.89
CA PRO A 110 34.69 21.92 -9.93
C PRO A 110 34.95 20.57 -10.60
N GLU A 111 35.99 20.51 -11.43
CA GLU A 111 36.40 19.31 -12.18
C GLU A 111 36.70 18.11 -11.25
N GLU A 112 37.10 18.39 -10.00
CA GLU A 112 37.34 17.42 -8.93
C GLU A 112 36.48 17.72 -7.68
N ALA A 113 35.16 17.90 -7.85
CA ALA A 113 34.26 17.97 -6.71
C ALA A 113 34.36 16.69 -5.85
N ARG A 114 34.49 16.84 -4.53
CA ARG A 114 34.40 15.69 -3.62
C ARG A 114 33.01 15.07 -3.72
N TYR A 115 32.95 13.75 -3.85
CA TYR A 115 31.70 13.01 -3.98
C TYR A 115 31.63 11.87 -2.98
N ALA A 116 30.39 11.50 -2.65
CA ALA A 116 30.09 10.27 -1.94
C ALA A 116 29.54 9.23 -2.93
N LEU A 117 29.93 7.97 -2.73
CA LEU A 117 29.59 6.86 -3.61
C LEU A 117 28.34 6.14 -3.11
N SER A 118 27.39 5.87 -4.00
CA SER A 118 26.24 5.03 -3.67
C SER A 118 26.59 3.53 -3.64
N PRO A 119 25.80 2.70 -2.93
CA PRO A 119 25.84 1.26 -3.11
C PRO A 119 25.62 0.85 -4.57
N LYS A 120 26.04 -0.36 -4.93
CA LYS A 120 25.75 -0.91 -6.27
C LYS A 120 24.28 -1.32 -6.36
N ILE A 121 23.67 -1.09 -7.51
CA ILE A 121 22.33 -1.61 -7.84
C ILE A 121 22.32 -2.24 -9.23
N THR A 122 21.73 -3.42 -9.35
CA THR A 122 21.46 -4.10 -10.62
C THR A 122 19.93 -4.21 -10.75
N PRO A 123 19.27 -3.37 -11.55
CA PRO A 123 17.80 -3.27 -11.54
C PRO A 123 17.08 -4.61 -11.71
N TYR A 124 17.55 -5.48 -12.61
CA TYR A 124 16.96 -6.80 -12.82
C TYR A 124 17.00 -7.69 -11.58
N ARG A 125 18.02 -7.56 -10.71
CA ARG A 125 18.15 -8.35 -9.47
C ARG A 125 17.53 -7.67 -8.25
N ASP A 126 17.64 -6.34 -8.19
CA ASP A 126 17.48 -5.61 -6.93
C ASP A 126 16.19 -4.79 -6.88
N THR A 127 15.52 -4.51 -8.01
CA THR A 127 14.23 -3.78 -7.97
C THR A 127 13.18 -4.63 -7.27
N GLN A 128 12.48 -4.07 -6.28
CA GLN A 128 11.37 -4.73 -5.63
C GLN A 128 10.18 -4.80 -6.57
N ILE A 129 9.47 -5.92 -6.59
CA ILE A 129 8.21 -6.02 -7.33
C ILE A 129 7.08 -5.59 -6.39
N GLY A 130 6.34 -4.56 -6.80
CA GLY A 130 5.22 -4.02 -6.03
C GLY A 130 4.05 -5.00 -5.95
N GLN A 131 3.09 -4.68 -5.08
CA GLN A 131 1.91 -5.51 -4.83
C GLN A 131 1.10 -5.76 -6.13
N PRO A 132 0.86 -7.02 -6.53
CA PRO A 132 -0.07 -7.33 -7.62
C PRO A 132 -1.50 -6.96 -7.25
N LYS A 133 -2.30 -6.60 -8.25
CA LYS A 133 -3.76 -6.50 -8.11
C LYS A 133 -4.39 -7.71 -8.77
N PHE A 134 -5.54 -8.13 -8.28
CA PHE A 134 -6.31 -9.19 -8.91
C PHE A 134 -7.80 -9.00 -8.65
N SER A 135 -8.62 -9.65 -9.47
CA SER A 135 -10.06 -9.80 -9.27
C SER A 135 -10.46 -11.28 -9.24
N ILE A 136 -11.63 -11.55 -8.66
CA ILE A 136 -12.19 -12.88 -8.47
C ILE A 136 -13.41 -13.03 -9.38
N GLU A 137 -13.40 -14.01 -10.27
CA GLU A 137 -14.57 -14.42 -11.04
C GLU A 137 -15.05 -15.79 -10.57
N ILE A 138 -16.35 -15.94 -10.39
CA ILE A 138 -16.98 -17.21 -10.04
C ILE A 138 -17.86 -17.60 -11.21
N ASN A 139 -17.85 -18.89 -11.56
CA ASN A 139 -18.74 -19.38 -12.59
C ASN A 139 -20.18 -19.56 -12.13
N GLU A 140 -21.07 -19.73 -13.09
CA GLU A 140 -22.50 -19.93 -12.85
C GLU A 140 -22.78 -21.16 -11.98
N GLN A 141 -22.03 -22.26 -12.16
CA GLN A 141 -22.20 -23.49 -11.38
C GLN A 141 -21.56 -23.41 -9.97
N LYS A 142 -20.86 -22.31 -9.66
CA LYS A 142 -20.23 -22.01 -8.36
C LYS A 142 -19.34 -23.13 -7.84
N ASP A 143 -18.61 -23.77 -8.74
CA ASP A 143 -17.69 -24.88 -8.45
C ASP A 143 -16.25 -24.57 -8.87
N TRP A 144 -15.99 -23.42 -9.50
CA TRP A 144 -14.64 -22.89 -9.66
C TRP A 144 -14.56 -21.37 -9.51
N ILE A 145 -13.37 -20.92 -9.10
CA ILE A 145 -12.97 -19.52 -9.02
C ILE A 145 -11.84 -19.29 -10.02
N LYS A 146 -11.94 -18.21 -10.79
CA LYS A 146 -10.85 -17.60 -11.54
C LYS A 146 -10.27 -16.44 -10.75
N LEU A 147 -8.96 -16.38 -10.67
CA LEU A 147 -8.24 -15.14 -10.37
C LEU A 147 -7.78 -14.54 -11.70
N LEU A 148 -8.11 -13.27 -11.93
CA LEU A 148 -7.53 -12.45 -12.98
C LEU A 148 -6.53 -11.51 -12.33
N ILE A 149 -5.24 -11.77 -12.54
CA ILE A 149 -4.14 -11.04 -11.93
C ILE A 149 -3.68 -9.95 -12.91
N GLU A 150 -3.68 -8.70 -12.47
CA GLU A 150 -3.17 -7.58 -13.26
C GLU A 150 -1.64 -7.59 -13.22
N ASP A 151 -1.01 -7.62 -14.40
CA ASP A 151 0.44 -7.51 -14.47
C ASP A 151 0.90 -6.09 -14.10
N PRO A 152 1.76 -5.92 -13.07
CA PRO A 152 2.21 -4.60 -12.68
C PRO A 152 2.95 -3.89 -13.82
N VAL A 153 2.70 -2.59 -13.95
CA VAL A 153 3.40 -1.73 -14.90
C VAL A 153 4.73 -1.29 -14.30
N SER A 154 5.78 -1.26 -15.13
CA SER A 154 7.12 -0.83 -14.73
C SER A 154 7.42 0.63 -15.11
N GLY A 155 8.49 1.19 -14.54
CA GLY A 155 9.06 2.47 -14.96
C GLY A 155 9.79 2.42 -16.32
N VAL A 156 9.95 1.24 -16.93
CA VAL A 156 10.67 1.06 -18.19
C VAL A 156 9.76 1.37 -19.38
N ARG A 157 10.25 2.17 -20.32
CA ARG A 157 9.53 2.51 -21.54
C ARG A 157 9.98 1.69 -22.74
N LYS A 158 9.03 1.28 -23.56
CA LYS A 158 9.25 0.72 -24.90
C LYS A 158 9.62 1.83 -25.87
N ALA A 159 10.10 1.44 -27.05
CA ALA A 159 10.42 2.38 -28.13
C ALA A 159 9.24 3.27 -28.56
N ASN A 160 8.01 2.77 -28.41
CA ASN A 160 6.78 3.52 -28.71
C ASN A 160 6.32 4.45 -27.56
N GLY A 161 7.07 4.57 -26.48
CA GLY A 161 6.77 5.41 -25.32
C GLY A 161 5.85 4.77 -24.27
N SER A 162 5.20 3.64 -24.55
CA SER A 162 4.40 2.92 -23.56
C SER A 162 5.26 2.22 -22.51
N PHE A 163 4.73 2.02 -21.30
CA PHE A 163 5.44 1.32 -20.24
C PHE A 163 5.39 -0.20 -20.45
N MET A 164 6.47 -0.90 -20.12
CA MET A 164 6.53 -2.36 -20.09
C MET A 164 5.85 -2.89 -18.82
N THR A 165 5.22 -4.06 -18.90
CA THR A 165 4.81 -4.78 -17.68
C THR A 165 5.99 -5.56 -17.09
N ILE A 166 5.89 -5.93 -15.82
CA ILE A 166 6.89 -6.79 -15.16
C ILE A 166 7.05 -8.12 -15.89
N ARG A 167 5.95 -8.71 -16.38
CA ARG A 167 6.00 -9.94 -17.19
C ARG A 167 6.77 -9.77 -18.48
N GLU A 168 6.64 -8.65 -19.19
CA GLU A 168 7.39 -8.42 -20.44
C GLU A 168 8.90 -8.31 -20.20
N ILE A 169 9.29 -7.83 -19.02
CA ILE A 169 10.70 -7.70 -18.62
C ILE A 169 11.31 -9.06 -18.23
N PHE A 170 10.65 -9.79 -17.32
CA PHE A 170 11.19 -11.05 -16.78
C PHE A 170 10.83 -12.28 -17.61
N ARG A 171 9.79 -12.20 -18.44
CA ARG A 171 9.34 -13.26 -19.37
C ARG A 171 9.12 -14.58 -18.63
N ASP A 172 9.79 -15.64 -19.05
CA ASP A 172 9.64 -17.00 -18.51
C ASP A 172 10.13 -17.15 -17.07
N ASP A 173 10.94 -16.19 -16.61
CA ASP A 173 11.42 -16.08 -15.24
C ASP A 173 10.40 -15.39 -14.31
N PHE A 174 9.20 -15.07 -14.79
CA PHE A 174 8.14 -14.47 -13.97
C PHE A 174 7.03 -15.46 -13.66
N LYS A 175 6.67 -15.58 -12.38
CA LYS A 175 5.55 -16.40 -11.89
C LYS A 175 4.76 -15.66 -10.82
N TYR A 176 3.50 -16.04 -10.64
CA TYR A 176 2.75 -15.69 -9.45
C TYR A 176 2.67 -16.88 -8.49
N ARG A 177 2.87 -16.60 -7.21
CA ARG A 177 2.44 -17.42 -6.08
C ARG A 177 1.03 -17.01 -5.71
N VAL A 178 0.15 -17.98 -5.58
CA VAL A 178 -1.21 -17.78 -5.09
C VAL A 178 -1.34 -18.52 -3.77
N PHE A 179 -1.57 -17.77 -2.71
CA PHE A 179 -2.01 -18.32 -1.44
C PHE A 179 -3.52 -18.31 -1.37
N TYR A 180 -4.11 -19.40 -0.93
CA TYR A 180 -5.56 -19.49 -0.79
C TYR A 180 -5.97 -20.31 0.43
N ARG A 181 -7.14 -20.00 0.96
CA ARG A 181 -7.76 -20.72 2.07
C ARG A 181 -9.27 -20.63 1.99
N ARG A 182 -9.98 -21.59 2.57
CA ARG A 182 -11.41 -21.42 2.87
C ARG A 182 -11.55 -20.31 3.91
N ALA A 183 -12.51 -19.41 3.74
CA ALA A 183 -12.74 -18.30 4.67
C ALA A 183 -13.07 -18.80 6.09
N SER A 184 -13.75 -19.96 6.17
CA SER A 184 -14.09 -20.69 7.39
C SER A 184 -12.93 -21.46 8.02
N SER A 185 -11.75 -21.48 7.38
CA SER A 185 -10.59 -22.27 7.82
C SER A 185 -9.32 -21.43 7.97
N THR A 186 -8.41 -21.92 8.82
CA THR A 186 -7.06 -21.39 8.97
C THR A 186 -6.04 -22.08 8.05
N GLY A 187 -6.41 -23.18 7.40
CA GLY A 187 -5.53 -23.94 6.52
C GLY A 187 -5.15 -23.15 5.26
N LYS A 188 -3.88 -22.72 5.18
CA LYS A 188 -3.31 -22.01 4.02
C LYS A 188 -2.76 -23.03 3.02
N LYS A 189 -3.18 -22.90 1.76
CA LYS A 189 -2.64 -23.64 0.62
C LYS A 189 -1.91 -22.68 -0.31
N GLU A 190 -1.01 -23.21 -1.11
CA GLU A 190 -0.29 -22.45 -2.13
C GLU A 190 -0.34 -23.12 -3.49
N ALA A 191 -0.25 -22.30 -4.53
CA ALA A 191 -0.14 -22.71 -5.91
C ALA A 191 0.71 -21.69 -6.69
N TYR A 192 1.11 -22.06 -7.90
CA TYR A 192 1.93 -21.22 -8.76
C TYR A 192 1.32 -21.16 -10.16
N THR A 193 1.39 -20.01 -10.81
CA THR A 193 0.97 -19.83 -12.21
C THR A 193 1.98 -18.98 -12.97
N GLN A 194 2.27 -19.38 -14.21
CA GLN A 194 3.02 -18.57 -15.18
C GLN A 194 2.11 -17.64 -15.98
N SER A 195 0.79 -17.78 -15.84
CA SER A 195 -0.20 -16.92 -16.49
C SER A 195 -0.58 -15.74 -15.57
N ASN A 196 -1.30 -14.78 -16.13
CA ASN A 196 -2.07 -13.80 -15.39
C ASN A 196 -3.41 -14.37 -14.88
N GLU A 197 -3.71 -15.65 -15.16
CA GLU A 197 -4.88 -16.33 -14.65
C GLU A 197 -4.52 -17.51 -13.74
N TYR A 198 -5.37 -17.74 -12.73
CA TYR A 198 -5.33 -18.96 -11.92
C TYR A 198 -6.75 -19.49 -11.70
N LYS A 199 -6.97 -20.79 -11.92
CA LYS A 199 -8.27 -21.44 -11.72
C LYS A 199 -8.20 -22.40 -10.54
N LEU A 200 -9.13 -22.24 -9.60
CA LEU A 200 -9.29 -23.11 -8.44
C LEU A 200 -10.67 -23.76 -8.45
N LYS A 201 -10.73 -25.08 -8.35
CA LYS A 201 -11.99 -25.78 -8.05
C LYS A 201 -12.35 -25.58 -6.58
N ILE A 202 -13.60 -25.22 -6.29
CA ILE A 202 -14.07 -24.89 -4.95
C ILE A 202 -15.21 -25.80 -4.49
N ASP A 203 -15.36 -25.90 -3.17
CA ASP A 203 -16.53 -26.52 -2.54
C ASP A 203 -17.74 -25.58 -2.70
N ARG A 204 -18.90 -26.11 -3.12
CA ARG A 204 -20.11 -25.29 -3.30
C ARG A 204 -20.56 -24.70 -1.96
N GLY A 205 -20.96 -23.42 -1.98
CA GLY A 205 -21.43 -22.69 -0.80
C GLY A 205 -20.31 -22.16 0.10
N GLU A 206 -19.04 -22.46 -0.21
CA GLU A 206 -17.90 -21.99 0.57
C GLU A 206 -17.28 -20.72 -0.02
N SER A 207 -16.85 -19.81 0.85
CA SER A 207 -16.04 -18.65 0.48
C SER A 207 -14.55 -18.98 0.59
N TYR A 208 -13.75 -18.42 -0.33
CA TYR A 208 -12.30 -18.58 -0.35
C TYR A 208 -11.63 -17.22 -0.38
N CYS A 209 -10.55 -17.08 0.39
CA CYS A 209 -9.71 -15.89 0.44
C CYS A 209 -8.37 -16.16 -0.23
N PHE A 210 -7.86 -15.16 -0.93
CA PHE A 210 -6.67 -15.24 -1.77
C PHE A 210 -5.71 -14.09 -1.48
N THR A 211 -4.43 -14.38 -1.61
CA THR A 211 -3.33 -13.41 -1.66
C THR A 211 -2.39 -13.83 -2.78
N VAL A 212 -1.92 -12.88 -3.58
CA VAL A 212 -1.06 -13.11 -4.75
C VAL A 212 0.27 -12.40 -4.56
N GLN A 213 1.36 -13.05 -4.97
CA GLN A 213 2.71 -12.49 -4.87
C GLN A 213 3.50 -12.79 -6.14
N ALA A 214 4.22 -11.81 -6.66
CA ALA A 214 5.16 -12.02 -7.76
C ALA A 214 6.40 -12.82 -7.30
N ILE A 215 6.90 -13.70 -8.15
CA ILE A 215 8.14 -14.46 -7.96
C ILE A 215 9.01 -14.31 -9.21
N ILE A 216 10.30 -14.10 -8.98
CA ILE A 216 11.36 -14.14 -10.00
C ILE A 216 12.36 -15.22 -9.56
N PRO A 217 12.19 -16.49 -9.98
CA PRO A 217 12.97 -17.61 -9.45
C PRO A 217 14.48 -17.53 -9.67
N SER A 218 14.95 -16.82 -10.71
CA SER A 218 16.39 -16.66 -10.94
C SER A 218 17.11 -15.76 -9.93
N ARG A 219 16.37 -14.96 -9.14
CA ARG A 219 16.95 -14.06 -8.13
C ARG A 219 17.36 -14.79 -6.87
N ASP A 220 18.21 -14.13 -6.09
CA ASP A 220 18.59 -14.60 -4.77
C ASP A 220 17.37 -14.72 -3.84
N VAL A 221 17.48 -15.60 -2.85
CA VAL A 221 16.38 -15.92 -1.92
C VAL A 221 15.80 -14.66 -1.24
N SER A 222 16.64 -13.65 -0.99
CA SER A 222 16.25 -12.39 -0.37
C SER A 222 15.49 -11.41 -1.27
N SER A 223 15.54 -11.56 -2.60
CA SER A 223 14.90 -10.65 -3.57
C SER A 223 14.01 -11.34 -4.60
N GLN A 224 13.84 -12.67 -4.50
CA GLN A 224 12.99 -13.46 -5.39
C GLN A 224 11.50 -13.13 -5.26
N PHE A 225 11.06 -12.66 -4.08
CA PHE A 225 9.64 -12.43 -3.78
C PHE A 225 9.30 -10.94 -3.85
N GLY A 226 8.21 -10.61 -4.55
CA GLY A 226 7.60 -9.28 -4.51
C GLY A 226 6.78 -9.04 -3.26
N GLN A 227 6.12 -7.89 -3.19
CA GLN A 227 5.13 -7.61 -2.16
C GLN A 227 3.88 -8.47 -2.35
N GLU A 228 3.29 -8.93 -1.25
CA GLU A 228 1.99 -9.62 -1.29
C GLU A 228 0.87 -8.63 -1.64
N SER A 229 -0.12 -9.08 -2.40
CA SER A 229 -1.34 -8.33 -2.65
C SER A 229 -2.15 -8.18 -1.37
N GLU A 230 -3.11 -7.26 -1.39
CA GLU A 230 -4.20 -7.30 -0.40
C GLU A 230 -4.96 -8.62 -0.49
N MET A 231 -5.44 -9.11 0.65
CA MET A 231 -6.27 -10.30 0.70
C MET A 231 -7.67 -9.96 0.17
N GLN A 232 -8.18 -10.75 -0.77
CA GLN A 232 -9.57 -10.65 -1.23
C GLN A 232 -10.27 -11.99 -1.07
N CYS A 233 -11.54 -11.95 -0.68
CA CYS A 233 -12.36 -13.14 -0.50
C CYS A 233 -13.50 -13.16 -1.50
N SER A 234 -13.84 -14.36 -1.98
CA SER A 234 -15.03 -14.56 -2.80
C SER A 234 -16.29 -14.29 -1.97
N PRO A 235 -17.36 -13.75 -2.56
CA PRO A 235 -18.64 -13.59 -1.87
C PRO A 235 -19.10 -14.91 -1.24
N MET A 236 -19.60 -14.84 -0.01
CA MET A 236 -20.28 -15.96 0.62
C MET A 236 -21.72 -16.01 0.10
N GLU A 237 -22.21 -17.22 -0.19
CA GLU A 237 -23.62 -17.39 -0.55
C GLU A 237 -24.47 -17.25 0.72
N THR A 238 -24.85 -16.02 1.08
CA THR A 238 -25.80 -15.78 2.16
C THR A 238 -27.20 -16.11 1.66
N ASN A 239 -27.55 -17.40 1.66
CA ASN A 239 -28.93 -17.82 1.49
C ASN A 239 -29.73 -17.50 2.76
N PHE A 240 -29.96 -16.21 3.03
CA PHE A 240 -30.74 -15.73 4.19
C PHE A 240 -32.15 -16.38 4.26
N LEU A 241 -32.70 -16.82 3.14
CA LEU A 241 -34.01 -17.49 3.07
C LEU A 241 -33.95 -19.02 3.28
N ASN A 242 -32.77 -19.63 3.32
CA ASN A 242 -32.59 -21.07 3.51
C ASN A 242 -32.07 -21.41 4.92
N GLU A 243 -31.66 -20.39 5.68
CA GLU A 243 -31.26 -20.52 7.09
C GLU A 243 -32.45 -20.77 8.03
N TYR A 244 -33.64 -20.31 7.64
CA TYR A 244 -34.89 -20.69 8.29
C TYR A 244 -35.42 -21.98 7.67
N GLY A 245 -35.20 -23.10 8.36
CA GLY A 245 -35.79 -24.39 8.01
C GLY A 245 -37.30 -24.28 7.79
N ILE A 246 -37.89 -25.23 7.05
CA ILE A 246 -39.32 -25.23 6.69
C ILE A 246 -40.22 -24.94 7.90
N GLY A 247 -39.84 -25.41 9.09
CA GLY A 247 -40.54 -25.13 10.35
C GLY A 247 -40.66 -23.63 10.70
N ALA A 248 -39.60 -22.84 10.50
CA ALA A 248 -39.66 -21.40 10.77
C ALA A 248 -40.50 -20.64 9.73
N LYS A 249 -40.51 -21.10 8.47
CA LYS A 249 -41.40 -20.56 7.43
C LYS A 249 -42.86 -20.83 7.77
N LEU A 250 -43.18 -22.05 8.21
CA LEU A 250 -44.53 -22.42 8.65
C LEU A 250 -44.98 -21.62 9.88
N LEU A 251 -44.09 -21.37 10.84
CA LEU A 251 -44.39 -20.56 12.02
C LEU A 251 -44.71 -19.10 11.67
N VAL A 252 -43.94 -18.48 10.78
CA VAL A 252 -44.20 -17.10 10.32
C VAL A 252 -45.52 -17.03 9.55
N CYS A 253 -45.77 -17.97 8.64
CA CYS A 253 -47.05 -18.05 7.92
C CYS A 253 -48.23 -18.25 8.87
N ALA A 254 -48.11 -19.14 9.86
CA ALA A 254 -49.16 -19.38 10.85
C ALA A 254 -49.44 -18.14 11.70
N ALA A 255 -48.40 -17.43 12.15
CA ALA A 255 -48.54 -16.19 12.92
C ALA A 255 -49.28 -15.10 12.12
N VAL A 256 -48.95 -14.93 10.83
CA VAL A 256 -49.63 -13.97 9.94
C VAL A 256 -51.11 -14.33 9.77
N VAL A 257 -51.43 -15.61 9.57
CA VAL A 257 -52.82 -16.07 9.44
C VAL A 257 -53.60 -15.83 10.74
N ILE A 258 -53.02 -16.10 11.90
CA ILE A 258 -53.65 -15.85 13.20
C ILE A 258 -53.98 -14.36 13.39
N VAL A 259 -53.05 -13.46 13.02
CA VAL A 259 -53.28 -12.01 13.10
C VAL A 259 -54.42 -11.58 12.18
N ILE A 260 -54.47 -12.10 10.94
CA ILE A 260 -55.55 -11.79 9.99
C ILE A 260 -56.90 -12.25 10.55
N VAL A 261 -56.98 -13.47 11.09
CA VAL A 261 -58.22 -13.99 11.70
C VAL A 261 -58.64 -13.15 12.90
N ALA A 262 -57.71 -12.75 13.76
CA ALA A 262 -58.00 -11.88 14.90
C ALA A 262 -58.54 -10.51 14.47
N VAL A 263 -57.98 -9.91 13.42
CA VAL A 263 -58.47 -8.64 12.85
C VAL A 263 -59.89 -8.80 12.29
N ILE A 264 -60.17 -9.89 11.57
CA ILE A 264 -61.52 -10.17 11.04
C ILE A 264 -62.53 -10.34 12.17
N ILE A 265 -62.21 -11.14 13.20
CA ILE A 265 -63.08 -11.33 14.37
C ILE A 265 -63.36 -10.00 15.05
N THR A 266 -62.32 -9.19 15.28
CA THR A 266 -62.45 -7.88 15.91
C THR A 266 -63.33 -6.95 15.07
N ALA A 267 -63.15 -6.93 13.75
CA ALA A 267 -63.98 -6.15 12.83
C ALA A 267 -65.46 -6.59 12.84
N VAL A 268 -65.74 -7.89 12.87
CA VAL A 268 -67.09 -8.44 12.92
C VAL A 268 -67.76 -8.12 14.27
N VAL A 269 -67.06 -8.28 15.39
CA VAL A 269 -67.57 -7.94 16.72
C VAL A 269 -67.82 -6.42 16.85
N CYS A 270 -66.91 -5.60 16.33
CA CYS A 270 -67.07 -4.14 16.29
C CYS A 270 -68.27 -3.72 15.42
N LYS A 271 -68.51 -4.36 14.27
CA LYS A 271 -69.73 -4.13 13.46
C LYS A 271 -71.00 -4.52 14.22
N LYS A 272 -71.04 -5.71 14.83
CA LYS A 272 -72.21 -6.21 15.57
C LYS A 272 -72.57 -5.33 16.78
N LYS A 273 -71.57 -4.76 17.47
CA LYS A 273 -71.79 -3.77 18.55
C LYS A 273 -72.34 -2.43 18.05
N ASN A 274 -71.97 -2.02 16.84
CA ASN A 274 -72.44 -0.77 16.24
C ASN A 274 -73.91 -0.89 15.78
N ASP A 275 -74.30 -2.05 15.25
CA ASP A 275 -75.69 -2.34 14.88
C ASP A 275 -76.61 -2.46 16.11
N GLY A 276 -76.09 -2.99 17.23
CA GLY A 276 -76.80 -3.04 18.52
C GLY A 276 -76.98 -1.67 19.20
N LYS A 277 -76.08 -0.70 18.96
CA LYS A 277 -76.21 0.68 19.48
C LYS A 277 -77.15 1.56 18.66
N LYS A 278 -77.32 1.27 17.37
CA LYS A 278 -78.23 2.03 16.49
C LYS A 278 -79.72 1.75 16.75
N SER A 279 -80.05 0.59 17.33
CA SER A 279 -81.42 0.19 17.70
C SER A 279 -81.90 0.71 19.06
N SER A 280 -81.02 1.24 19.93
CA SER A 280 -81.38 1.61 21.32
C SER A 280 -81.60 3.12 21.53
N ASN A 281 -81.55 3.95 20.49
CA ASN A 281 -81.64 5.41 20.61
C ASN A 281 -82.82 6.05 19.86
N SER A 282 -83.85 5.27 19.49
CA SER A 282 -85.04 5.77 18.77
C SER A 282 -86.40 5.31 19.31
N GLU A 283 -86.49 4.81 20.54
CA GLU A 283 -87.79 4.51 21.17
C GLU A 283 -87.77 4.97 22.64
N GLY A 284 -88.33 6.15 22.89
CA GLY A 284 -88.49 6.64 24.26
C GLY A 284 -88.69 8.15 24.42
N LEU A 285 -89.51 8.83 23.61
CA LEU A 285 -90.17 10.07 24.05
C LEU A 285 -91.42 10.41 23.21
N ALA A 286 -92.48 10.88 23.89
CA ALA A 286 -93.86 11.19 23.48
C ALA A 286 -94.81 9.98 23.62
N LEU A 287 -95.86 9.96 24.47
CA LEU A 287 -96.78 10.98 25.03
C LEU A 287 -97.18 10.55 26.48
N ASN A 288 -97.63 11.39 27.44
CA ASN A 288 -98.50 12.57 27.31
C ASN A 288 -98.58 13.49 28.56
N LYS A 289 -98.71 14.80 28.30
CA LYS A 289 -99.57 15.84 28.96
C LYS A 289 -99.37 17.10 28.08
N VAL A 290 -100.34 17.68 27.39
CA VAL A 290 -101.78 17.93 27.65
C VAL A 290 -102.58 17.72 26.36
#